data_AF-A0A378VZZ2-F1
#
_entry.id   AF-A0A378VZZ2-F1
#
_cell.length_a   1.000
_cell.length_b   1.000
_cell.length_c   1.000
_cell.angle_alpha   90.00
_cell.angle_beta   90.00
_cell.angle_gamma   90.00
#
_symmetry.space_group_name_H-M   'P 1'
#
loop_
_entity.id
_entity.type
_entity.pdbx_description
1 polymer ?
#
loop_
_entity_poly.entity_id
_entity_poly.type
_entity_poly.pdbx_seq_one_letter_code
_entity_poly.pdbx_strand_id
1 'polypeptide(L)' 'MIVTSRTFLASASCIVNAGANPVFADVDLNSQNISAETVKAVLTPNTKAVIVVHLAGMPAEMDGIMALAKNMICG' A
#
# COMPACT_ATOMS: atom_id res chain seq x y z
N MET A 1 -7.07 0.97 -5.46
CA MET A 1 -6.18 1.64 -4.47
C MET A 1 -5.49 0.53 -3.70
N ILE A 2 -4.16 0.54 -3.60
CA ILE A 2 -3.44 -0.52 -2.88
C ILE A 2 -3.41 -0.18 -1.38
N VAL A 3 -3.54 -1.18 -0.51
CA VAL A 3 -3.50 -0.99 0.96
C VAL A 3 -2.73 -2.13 1.63
N THR A 4 -2.08 -1.84 2.76
CA THR A 4 -1.46 -2.83 3.65
C THR A 4 -2.47 -3.91 4.07
N SER A 5 -2.13 -5.20 3.90
CA SER A 5 -2.98 -6.33 4.30
C SER A 5 -3.12 -6.47 5.82
N ARG A 6 -2.03 -6.23 6.56
CA ARG A 6 -2.00 -6.27 8.04
C ARG A 6 -2.16 -4.87 8.63
N THR A 7 -3.40 -4.44 8.84
CA THR A 7 -3.71 -3.08 9.33
C THR A 7 -5.05 -3.04 10.10
N PHE A 8 -5.39 -1.87 10.67
CA PHE A 8 -6.72 -1.58 11.19
C PHE A 8 -7.74 -1.41 10.05
N LEU A 9 -8.99 -1.83 10.29
CA LEU A 9 -10.07 -1.83 9.30
C LEU A 9 -10.25 -0.49 8.58
N ALA A 10 -10.02 0.63 9.26
CA ALA A 10 -10.18 1.97 8.70
C ALA A 10 -9.36 2.19 7.41
N SER A 11 -8.18 1.58 7.29
CA SER A 11 -7.33 1.72 6.11
C SER A 11 -7.95 1.12 4.85
N ALA A 12 -8.73 0.04 4.98
CA ALA A 12 -9.43 -0.59 3.86
C ALA A 12 -10.83 0.00 3.67
N SER A 13 -11.55 0.28 4.76
CA SER A 13 -12.93 0.78 4.68
C SER A 13 -13.02 2.19 4.08
N CYS A 14 -11.99 3.05 4.25
CA CYS A 14 -11.98 4.36 3.63
C CYS A 14 -11.94 4.28 2.09
N ILE A 15 -11.31 3.25 1.52
CA ILE A 15 -11.27 2.99 0.07
C ILE A 15 -12.68 2.63 -0.43
N VAL A 16 -13.35 1.72 0.29
CA VAL A 16 -14.71 1.29 -0.04
C VAL A 16 -15.70 2.45 0.10
N ASN A 17 -15.56 3.26 1.14
CA ASN A 17 -16.38 4.45 1.36
C ASN A 17 -16.20 5.50 0.26
N ALA A 18 -15.03 5.54 -0.38
CA ALA A 18 -14.76 6.37 -1.56
C ALA A 18 -15.27 5.76 -2.88
N GLY A 19 -15.96 4.61 -2.84
CA GLY A 19 -16.50 3.92 -4.02
C GLY A 19 -15.47 3.12 -4.82
N ALA A 20 -14.29 2.87 -4.25
CA ALA A 20 -13.22 2.10 -4.91
C ALA A 20 -13.04 0.71 -4.28
N ASN A 21 -12.40 -0.19 -5.02
CA ASN A 21 -12.04 -1.52 -4.54
C ASN A 21 -10.62 -1.52 -3.95
N PRO A 22 -10.43 -1.96 -2.69
CA PRO A 22 -9.12 -2.14 -2.10
C PRO A 22 -8.39 -3.32 -2.76
N VAL A 23 -7.11 -3.14 -3.04
CA VAL A 23 -6.20 -4.20 -3.47
C VAL A 23 -5.15 -4.38 -2.38
N PHE A 24 -5.03 -5.57 -1.82
CA PHE A 24 -4.14 -5.81 -0.69
C PHE A 24 -2.73 -6.17 -1.17
N ALA A 25 -1.73 -5.42 -0.68
CA ALA A 25 -0.33 -5.80 -0.77
C ALA A 25 0.08 -6.55 0.49
N ASP A 26 0.82 -7.65 0.31
CA ASP A 26 1.28 -8.46 1.44
C ASP A 26 2.42 -7.78 2.21
N VAL A 27 2.67 -8.26 3.43
CA VAL A 27 3.68 -7.68 4.32
C VAL A 27 4.95 -8.52 4.35
N ASP A 28 6.08 -7.86 4.56
CA ASP A 28 7.32 -8.55 4.90
C ASP A 28 7.22 -9.21 6.28
N LEU A 29 7.79 -10.41 6.41
CA LEU A 29 7.68 -11.22 7.62
C LEU A 29 8.34 -10.56 8.84
N ASN A 30 9.43 -9.81 8.64
CA ASN A 30 10.19 -9.25 9.75
C ASN A 30 9.62 -7.91 10.21
N SER A 31 9.41 -7.00 9.25
CA SER A 31 8.92 -5.65 9.51
C SER A 31 7.41 -5.57 9.70
N GLN A 32 6.68 -6.58 9.20
CA GLN A 32 5.21 -6.60 9.18
C GLN A 32 4.59 -5.42 8.41
N ASN A 33 5.38 -4.70 7.64
CA ASN A 33 4.97 -3.60 6.78
C ASN A 33 5.00 -4.05 5.31
N ILE A 34 4.27 -3.34 4.45
CA ILE A 34 4.42 -3.51 3.00
C ILE A 34 5.74 -2.90 2.52
N SER A 35 6.24 -3.39 1.38
CA SER A 35 7.46 -2.89 0.74
C SER A 35 7.19 -2.49 -0.71
N ALA A 36 8.16 -1.87 -1.36
CA ALA A 36 8.08 -1.60 -2.80
C ALA A 36 7.83 -2.88 -3.61
N GLU A 37 8.43 -4.00 -3.20
CA GLU A 37 8.27 -5.30 -3.87
C GLU A 37 6.84 -5.83 -3.74
N THR A 38 6.29 -5.85 -2.52
CA THR A 38 4.94 -6.38 -2.31
C THR A 38 3.85 -5.49 -2.93
N VAL A 39 4.08 -4.18 -2.98
CA VAL A 39 3.23 -3.24 -3.73
C VAL A 39 3.32 -3.48 -5.23
N LYS A 40 4.52 -3.69 -5.78
CA LYS A 40 4.72 -3.95 -7.21
C LYS A 40 4.05 -5.24 -7.66
N ALA A 41 4.04 -6.28 -6.81
CA ALA A 41 3.42 -7.57 -7.11
C ALA A 41 1.90 -7.48 -7.40
N VAL A 42 1.22 -6.47 -6.86
CA VAL A 42 -0.23 -6.25 -7.05
C VAL A 42 -0.55 -4.98 -7.83
N LEU A 43 0.47 -4.38 -8.45
CA LEU A 43 0.33 -3.17 -9.22
C LEU A 43 -0.48 -3.43 -10.51
N THR A 44 -1.40 -2.52 -10.83
CA THR A 44 -2.19 -2.58 -12.06
C THR A 44 -2.21 -1.19 -12.71
N PRO A 45 -2.58 -1.08 -14.01
CA PRO A 45 -2.82 0.23 -14.64
C PRO A 45 -3.90 1.09 -13.95
N ASN A 46 -4.78 0.47 -13.16
CA ASN A 46 -5.84 1.15 -12.40
C ASN A 46 -5.38 1.62 -11.01
N THR A 47 -4.15 1.32 -10.60
CA THR A 47 -3.63 1.75 -9.31
C THR A 47 -3.37 3.26 -9.34
N LYS A 48 -4.14 4.01 -8.55
CA LYS A 48 -3.99 5.47 -8.43
C LYS A 48 -3.28 5.93 -7.16
N ALA A 49 -3.23 5.08 -6.13
CA ALA A 49 -2.60 5.39 -4.85
C ALA A 49 -2.31 4.11 -4.05
N VAL A 50 -1.40 4.25 -3.08
CA VAL A 50 -1.01 3.23 -2.09
C VAL A 50 -1.20 3.80 -0.69
N ILE A 51 -1.98 3.13 0.15
CA ILE A 51 -2.15 3.44 1.57
C ILE A 51 -1.16 2.58 2.36
N VAL A 52 -0.11 3.23 2.87
CA VAL A 52 0.91 2.60 3.71
C VAL A 52 0.56 2.80 5.18
N VAL A 53 0.73 1.75 5.99
CA VAL A 53 0.62 1.83 7.44
C VAL A 53 1.96 1.54 8.08
N HIS A 54 2.36 2.38 9.03
CA HIS A 54 3.53 2.17 9.89
C HIS A 54 3.11 1.32 11.09
N LEU A 55 3.11 0.00 10.88
CA LEU A 55 2.46 -0.92 11.79
C LEU A 55 3.19 -1.01 13.14
N ALA A 56 2.43 -1.02 14.23
CA ALA A 56 2.95 -1.13 15.60
C ALA A 56 4.05 -0.11 15.96
N GLY A 57 4.03 1.08 15.34
CA GLY A 57 5.05 2.10 15.55
C GLY A 57 6.36 1.87 14.78
N MET A 58 6.45 0.80 13.98
CA MET A 58 7.56 0.55 13.08
C MET A 58 7.31 1.25 11.74
N PRO A 59 8.17 2.20 11.33
CA PRO A 59 8.07 2.81 10.00
C PRO A 59 8.23 1.78 8.89
N ALA A 60 7.48 1.97 7.82
CA ALA A 60 7.67 1.21 6.59
C ALA A 60 8.92 1.75 5.86
N GLU A 61 9.54 0.91 5.02
CA GLU A 61 10.64 1.34 4.16
C GLU A 61 10.09 2.26 3.06
N MET A 62 10.06 3.56 3.34
CA MET A 62 9.39 4.54 2.50
C MET A 62 10.21 4.96 1.29
N ASP A 63 11.54 4.83 1.29
CA ASP A 63 12.35 5.29 0.16
C ASP A 63 12.05 4.48 -1.10
N GLY A 64 11.98 3.15 -0.97
CA GLY A 64 11.59 2.25 -2.05
C GLY A 64 10.13 2.46 -2.49
N ILE A 65 9.21 2.63 -1.54
CA ILE A 65 7.79 2.85 -1.85
C ILE A 65 7.60 4.18 -2.60
N MET A 66 8.27 5.24 -2.16
CA MET A 66 8.21 6.55 -2.81
C MET A 66 8.88 6.54 -4.18
N ALA A 67 9.99 5.82 -4.35
CA ALA A 67 10.61 5.62 -5.66
C ALA A 67 9.67 4.88 -6.62
N LEU A 68 8.98 3.84 -6.17
CA LEU A 68 7.95 3.15 -6.96
C LEU A 68 6.78 4.10 -7.29
N ALA A 69 6.29 4.86 -6.31
CA ALA A 69 5.17 5.78 -6.49
C ALA A 69 5.45 6.91 -7.48
N LYS A 70 6.70 7.41 -7.55
CA LYS A 70 7.11 8.36 -8.58
C LYS A 70 6.96 7.80 -9.99
N ASN A 71 7.17 6.49 -10.17
CA ASN A 71 6.94 5.80 -11.43
C ASN A 71 5.46 5.47 -11.67
N MET A 72 4.61 5.53 -10.63
CA MET A 72 3.16 5.39 -10.76
C MET A 72 2.48 6.67 -11.24
N ILE A 73 3.21 7.80 -11.41
CA ILE A 73 2.63 9.07 -11.84
C ILE A 73 2.07 8.93 -13.26
N CYS A 74 0.79 8.60 -13.26
CA CYS A 74 -0.22 8.94 -14.24
C CYS A 74 -0.46 10.46 -14.13
N GLY A 75 -0.69 11.14 -15.26
CA GLY A 75 -1.21 12.51 -15.27
C GLY A 75 -2.62 12.64 -14.72
#